data_AF-A0A7S2PZ20-F1
#
_entry.id   AF-A0A7S2PZ20-F1
#
_cell.length_a   1.000
_cell.length_b   1.000
_cell.length_c   1.000
_cell.angle_alpha   90.00
_cell.angle_beta   90.00
_cell.angle_gamma   90.00
#
_symmetry.space_group_name_H-M   'P 1'
#
loop_
_entity.id
_entity.type
_entity.pdbx_description
1 polymer ?
#
loop_
_entity_poly.entity_id
_entity_poly.type
_entity_poly.pdbx_seq_one_letter_code
_entity_poly.pdbx_strand_id
1 'polypeptide(L)'
;ARPPPDAAAAAQWEDRKEARRKIVELFPKRDCATLVRPVDDEEQLQHLGSVPFGSLRPRFVEQVQELRRKVFGACGIMRSPAGGKAVTGSALFALLEAHLETLNRGAVPQLGSVWQQVSRQECGRAVEEALRHVSAACLEAAAGLPADDEEINDAMRPKVDEAWEVFAAVALGSEDVVQEHRADLEQSIKDSIARLRKENEAVATRQNEAWLRQECQSLIDDLLKEHRPRFDAEIMTVGECDEVDEQ
;
A
#
# COMPACT_ATOMS: atom_id res chain seq x y z
N ALA A 1 -25.69 -9.05 -45.78
CA ALA A 1 -26.09 -8.26 -46.98
C ALA A 1 -24.99 -8.40 -48.02
N ARG A 2 -25.32 -8.41 -49.32
CA ARG A 2 -24.32 -8.36 -50.39
C ARG A 2 -23.74 -6.94 -50.50
N PRO A 3 -22.46 -6.79 -50.88
CA PRO A 3 -21.88 -5.47 -51.13
C PRO A 3 -22.62 -4.78 -52.30
N PRO A 4 -22.76 -3.45 -52.27
CA PRO A 4 -23.33 -2.70 -53.38
C PRO A 4 -22.43 -2.81 -54.63
N PRO A 5 -23.01 -2.70 -55.84
CA PRO A 5 -22.30 -2.92 -57.10
C PRO A 5 -21.31 -1.82 -57.46
N ASP A 6 -21.47 -0.61 -56.90
CA ASP A 6 -20.55 0.50 -57.08
C ASP A 6 -19.32 0.37 -56.16
N ALA A 7 -18.12 0.59 -56.71
CA ALA A 7 -16.86 0.38 -56.01
C ALA A 7 -16.67 1.32 -54.81
N ALA A 8 -17.08 2.59 -54.93
CA ALA A 8 -17.00 3.55 -53.83
C ALA A 8 -18.01 3.21 -52.72
N ALA A 9 -19.24 2.85 -53.10
CA ALA A 9 -20.24 2.36 -52.16
C ALA A 9 -19.82 1.05 -51.47
N ALA A 10 -19.07 0.17 -52.16
CA ALA A 10 -18.57 -1.09 -51.63
C ALA A 10 -17.48 -0.88 -50.58
N ALA A 11 -16.54 0.06 -50.81
CA ALA A 11 -15.54 0.44 -49.83
C ALA A 11 -16.19 0.99 -48.53
N GLN A 12 -17.10 1.95 -48.66
CA GLN A 12 -17.86 2.48 -47.51
C GLN A 12 -18.72 1.40 -46.81
N TRP A 13 -19.17 0.38 -47.54
CA TRP A 13 -19.91 -0.73 -46.96
C TRP A 13 -19.01 -1.62 -46.11
N GLU A 14 -17.79 -1.93 -46.57
CA GLU A 14 -16.81 -2.68 -45.79
C GLU A 14 -16.35 -1.89 -44.56
N ASP A 15 -16.07 -0.59 -44.68
CA ASP A 15 -15.70 0.26 -43.53
C ASP A 15 -16.78 0.25 -42.44
N ARG A 16 -18.05 0.38 -42.83
CA ARG A 16 -19.19 0.33 -41.90
C ARG A 16 -19.33 -1.04 -41.24
N LYS A 17 -19.08 -2.11 -41.99
CA LYS A 17 -19.15 -3.48 -41.49
C LYS A 17 -18.00 -3.77 -40.52
N GLU A 18 -16.79 -3.31 -40.84
CA GLU A 18 -15.63 -3.40 -39.96
C GLU A 18 -15.84 -2.60 -38.68
N ALA A 19 -16.34 -1.36 -38.76
CA ALA A 19 -16.65 -0.56 -37.58
C ALA A 19 -17.67 -1.27 -36.67
N ARG A 20 -18.73 -1.84 -37.24
CA ARG A 20 -19.71 -2.64 -36.48
C ARG A 20 -19.08 -3.86 -35.84
N ARG A 21 -18.22 -4.59 -36.56
CA ARG A 21 -17.50 -5.75 -36.03
C ARG A 21 -16.64 -5.36 -34.84
N LYS A 22 -15.86 -4.28 -34.96
CA LYS A 22 -14.99 -3.77 -33.88
C LYS A 22 -15.78 -3.34 -32.65
N ILE A 23 -16.89 -2.62 -32.81
CA ILE A 23 -17.76 -2.25 -31.66
C ILE A 23 -18.28 -3.51 -30.96
N VAL A 24 -18.68 -4.52 -31.73
CA VAL A 24 -19.19 -5.77 -31.17
C VAL A 24 -18.10 -6.59 -30.46
N GLU A 25 -16.87 -6.53 -30.96
CA GLU A 25 -15.71 -7.20 -30.38
C GLU A 25 -15.23 -6.52 -29.10
N LEU A 26 -15.09 -5.19 -29.12
CA LEU A 26 -14.55 -4.41 -27.99
C LEU A 26 -15.53 -4.26 -26.83
N PHE A 27 -16.83 -4.21 -27.11
CA PHE A 27 -17.87 -4.00 -26.10
C PHE A 27 -18.84 -5.17 -26.08
N PRO A 28 -18.54 -6.31 -25.44
CA PRO A 28 -19.38 -7.51 -25.50
C PRO A 28 -20.76 -7.32 -24.85
N LYS A 29 -20.84 -6.53 -23.78
CA LYS A 29 -22.10 -6.14 -23.13
C LYS A 29 -22.57 -4.82 -23.74
N ARG A 30 -23.72 -4.85 -24.42
CA ARG A 30 -24.32 -3.70 -25.10
C ARG A 30 -25.79 -3.65 -24.80
N ASP A 31 -26.32 -2.45 -24.75
CA ASP A 31 -27.74 -2.22 -24.53
C ASP A 31 -28.23 -0.99 -25.29
N CYS A 32 -29.53 -0.89 -25.50
CA CYS A 32 -30.17 0.23 -26.17
C CYS A 32 -31.45 0.60 -25.41
N ALA A 33 -31.61 1.88 -25.10
CA ALA A 33 -32.83 2.44 -24.52
C ALA A 33 -33.28 3.62 -25.40
N THR A 34 -34.55 3.64 -25.74
CA THR A 34 -35.16 4.74 -26.50
C THR A 34 -35.89 5.66 -25.52
N LEU A 35 -35.60 6.97 -25.62
CA LEU A 35 -36.25 8.00 -24.82
C LEU A 35 -37.22 8.78 -25.70
N VAL A 36 -38.40 9.10 -25.17
CA VAL A 36 -39.32 10.06 -25.80
C VAL A 36 -38.75 11.48 -25.68
N ARG A 37 -39.32 12.42 -26.43
CA ARG A 37 -38.91 13.83 -26.33
C ARG A 37 -39.19 14.37 -24.91
N PRO A 38 -38.27 15.14 -24.29
CA PRO A 38 -38.45 15.65 -22.92
C PRO A 38 -39.59 16.66 -22.77
N VAL A 39 -39.73 17.57 -23.74
CA VAL A 39 -40.74 18.64 -23.85
C VAL A 39 -41.18 18.76 -25.31
N ASP A 40 -42.42 19.19 -25.56
CA ASP A 40 -42.92 19.35 -26.93
C ASP A 40 -42.56 20.72 -27.54
N ASP A 41 -42.34 21.73 -26.70
CA ASP A 41 -41.94 23.07 -27.08
C ASP A 41 -40.45 23.12 -27.50
N GLU A 42 -40.17 23.72 -28.66
CA GLU A 42 -38.83 23.76 -29.23
C GLU A 42 -37.90 24.75 -28.50
N GLU A 43 -38.42 25.89 -28.03
CA GLU A 43 -37.63 26.86 -27.27
C GLU A 43 -37.21 26.28 -25.92
N GLN A 44 -38.13 25.59 -25.24
CA GLN A 44 -37.82 24.85 -24.02
C GLN A 44 -36.82 23.72 -24.26
N LEU A 45 -36.88 23.05 -25.42
CA LEU A 45 -35.91 22.00 -25.74
C LEU A 45 -34.49 22.56 -25.93
N GLN A 46 -34.35 23.73 -26.56
CA GLN A 46 -33.06 24.42 -26.69
C GLN A 46 -32.50 24.86 -25.33
N HIS A 47 -33.38 25.16 -24.38
CA HIS A 47 -33.02 25.57 -23.02
C HIS A 47 -33.30 24.48 -21.97
N LEU A 48 -33.25 23.19 -22.34
CA LEU A 48 -33.68 22.09 -21.47
C LEU A 48 -32.99 22.06 -20.09
N GLY A 49 -31.74 22.53 -20.00
CA GLY A 49 -30.99 22.60 -18.74
C GLY A 49 -31.59 23.55 -17.70
N SER A 50 -32.40 24.53 -18.10
CA SER A 50 -33.12 25.44 -17.18
C SER A 50 -34.55 24.99 -16.89
N VAL A 51 -35.07 24.02 -17.64
CA VAL A 51 -36.43 23.48 -17.47
C VAL A 51 -36.47 22.60 -16.22
N PRO A 52 -37.37 22.87 -15.25
CA PRO A 52 -37.48 22.05 -14.04
C PRO A 52 -37.80 20.59 -14.38
N PHE A 53 -37.13 19.64 -13.73
CA PHE A 53 -37.31 18.21 -14.00
C PHE A 53 -38.77 17.74 -13.85
N GLY A 54 -39.54 18.32 -12.91
CA GLY A 54 -40.96 18.01 -12.72
C GLY A 54 -41.90 18.56 -13.81
N SER A 55 -41.43 19.47 -14.66
CA SER A 55 -42.18 20.01 -15.80
C SER A 55 -41.95 19.23 -17.10
N LEU A 56 -41.01 18.28 -17.09
CA LEU A 56 -40.78 17.37 -18.20
C LEU A 56 -41.95 16.40 -18.36
N ARG A 57 -42.12 15.87 -19.58
CA ARG A 57 -43.16 14.88 -19.86
C ARG A 57 -43.03 13.67 -18.92
N PRO A 58 -44.10 13.23 -18.25
CA PRO A 58 -44.02 12.14 -17.26
C PRO A 58 -43.40 10.85 -17.83
N ARG A 59 -43.76 10.49 -19.06
CA ARG A 59 -43.18 9.33 -19.76
C ARG A 59 -41.67 9.44 -19.98
N PHE A 60 -41.15 10.64 -20.26
CA PHE A 60 -39.71 10.86 -20.36
C PHE A 60 -39.03 10.64 -19.02
N VAL A 61 -39.60 11.20 -17.96
CA VAL A 61 -39.09 11.06 -16.59
C VAL A 61 -39.03 9.59 -16.18
N GLU A 62 -40.10 8.82 -16.39
CA GLU A 62 -40.15 7.38 -16.13
C GLU A 62 -39.05 6.63 -16.90
N GLN A 63 -38.89 6.92 -18.20
CA GLN A 63 -37.86 6.28 -19.03
C GLN A 63 -36.43 6.63 -18.60
N VAL A 64 -36.18 7.87 -18.17
CA VAL A 64 -34.88 8.27 -17.62
C VAL A 64 -34.61 7.57 -16.29
N GLN A 65 -35.61 7.43 -15.42
CA GLN A 65 -35.46 6.69 -14.17
C GLN A 65 -35.16 5.21 -14.42
N GLU A 66 -35.85 4.60 -15.39
CA GLU A 66 -35.57 3.23 -15.83
C GLU A 66 -34.14 3.09 -16.36
N LEU A 67 -33.73 4.01 -17.24
CA LEU A 67 -32.37 4.04 -17.79
C LEU A 67 -31.33 4.20 -16.67
N ARG A 68 -31.56 5.08 -15.70
CA ARG A 68 -30.66 5.23 -14.54
C ARG A 68 -30.54 3.93 -13.76
N ARG A 69 -31.66 3.29 -13.42
CA ARG A 69 -31.66 2.02 -12.68
C ARG A 69 -30.89 0.94 -13.44
N LYS A 70 -31.09 0.90 -14.76
CA LYS A 70 -30.39 -0.02 -15.66
C LYS A 70 -28.89 0.23 -15.72
N VAL A 71 -28.46 1.49 -15.87
CA VAL A 71 -27.04 1.87 -15.88
C VAL A 71 -26.39 1.54 -14.53
N PHE A 72 -26.95 2.00 -13.41
CA PHE A 72 -26.39 1.74 -12.09
C PHE A 72 -26.43 0.25 -11.70
N GLY A 73 -27.43 -0.49 -12.14
CA GLY A 73 -27.49 -1.94 -11.95
C GLY A 73 -26.50 -2.73 -12.83
N ALA A 74 -26.12 -2.18 -13.99
CA ALA A 74 -25.14 -2.78 -14.90
C ALA A 74 -23.70 -2.35 -14.62
N CYS A 75 -23.48 -1.21 -13.95
CA CYS A 75 -22.18 -0.72 -13.53
C CYS A 75 -21.55 -1.69 -12.53
N GLY A 76 -20.63 -2.52 -13.01
CA GLY A 76 -19.82 -3.40 -12.17
C GLY A 76 -18.65 -2.66 -11.52
N ILE A 77 -18.11 -3.25 -10.47
CA ILE A 77 -16.83 -2.83 -9.88
C ILE A 77 -15.73 -3.04 -10.92
N MET A 78 -14.93 -2.00 -11.16
CA MET A 78 -13.77 -2.11 -12.03
C MET A 78 -12.75 -3.07 -11.42
N ARG A 79 -12.23 -4.00 -12.23
CA ARG A 79 -11.21 -4.98 -11.84
C ARG A 79 -10.04 -4.88 -12.79
N SER A 80 -8.87 -5.33 -12.35
CA SER A 80 -7.72 -5.47 -13.23
C SER A 80 -8.03 -6.48 -14.37
N PRO A 81 -7.33 -6.42 -15.52
CA PRO A 81 -7.54 -7.33 -16.64
C PRO A 81 -7.35 -8.80 -16.29
N ALA A 82 -6.55 -9.09 -15.26
CA ALA A 82 -6.34 -10.43 -14.72
C ALA A 82 -7.54 -10.97 -13.92
N GLY A 83 -8.65 -10.22 -13.81
CA GLY A 83 -9.88 -10.68 -13.16
C GLY A 83 -9.82 -10.70 -11.63
N GLY A 84 -8.85 -10.00 -11.05
CA GLY A 84 -8.58 -10.04 -9.61
C GLY A 84 -9.36 -9.01 -8.79
N LYS A 85 -8.63 -8.36 -7.90
CA LYS A 85 -9.14 -7.42 -6.91
C LYS A 85 -9.82 -6.20 -7.56
N ALA A 86 -10.75 -5.61 -6.82
CA ALA A 86 -11.38 -4.35 -7.16
C ALA A 86 -10.32 -3.24 -7.25
N VAL A 87 -10.43 -2.40 -8.26
CA VAL A 87 -9.52 -1.26 -8.42
C VAL A 87 -9.91 -0.20 -7.39
N THR A 88 -8.92 0.21 -6.59
CA THR A 88 -9.06 1.26 -5.58
C THR A 88 -9.03 2.65 -6.24
N GLY A 89 -9.42 3.69 -5.50
CA GLY A 89 -9.36 5.07 -6.01
C GLY A 89 -7.93 5.52 -6.36
N SER A 90 -6.93 5.08 -5.59
CA SER A 90 -5.52 5.33 -5.88
C SER A 90 -5.06 4.64 -7.15
N ALA A 91 -5.40 3.37 -7.34
CA ALA A 91 -5.05 2.64 -8.53
C ALA A 91 -5.73 3.23 -9.78
N LEU A 92 -6.97 3.75 -9.64
CA LEU A 92 -7.63 4.50 -10.70
C LEU A 92 -6.87 5.79 -11.04
N PHE A 93 -6.39 6.52 -10.03
CA PHE A 93 -5.59 7.73 -10.24
C PHE A 93 -4.26 7.41 -10.95
N ALA A 94 -3.54 6.37 -10.51
CA ALA A 94 -2.32 5.90 -11.16
C ALA A 94 -2.56 5.47 -12.63
N LEU A 95 -3.70 4.82 -12.92
CA LEU A 95 -4.10 4.51 -14.30
C LEU A 95 -4.27 5.79 -15.13
N LEU A 96 -4.93 6.81 -14.60
CA LEU A 96 -5.14 8.08 -15.28
C LEU A 96 -3.81 8.80 -15.55
N GLU A 97 -2.93 8.86 -14.55
CA GLU A 97 -1.60 9.45 -14.70
C GLU A 97 -0.79 8.76 -15.79
N ALA A 98 -0.73 7.42 -15.78
CA ALA A 98 0.00 6.65 -16.79
C ALA A 98 -0.56 6.85 -18.21
N HIS A 99 -1.89 6.97 -18.35
CA HIS A 99 -2.50 7.29 -19.65
C HIS A 99 -2.14 8.71 -20.10
N LEU A 100 -2.26 9.70 -19.22
CA LEU A 100 -1.97 11.10 -19.52
C LEU A 100 -0.50 11.31 -19.86
N GLU A 101 0.42 10.70 -19.12
CA GLU A 101 1.86 10.75 -19.41
C GLU A 101 2.17 10.22 -20.81
N THR A 102 1.56 9.09 -21.18
CA THR A 102 1.77 8.49 -22.51
C THR A 102 1.18 9.36 -23.63
N LEU A 103 -0.03 9.88 -23.42
CA LEU A 103 -0.70 10.77 -24.38
C LEU A 103 0.07 12.09 -24.56
N ASN A 104 0.55 12.69 -23.47
CA ASN A 104 1.33 13.92 -23.49
C ASN A 104 2.68 13.77 -24.19
N ARG A 105 3.21 12.54 -24.26
CA ARG A 105 4.40 12.19 -25.05
C ARG A 105 4.11 11.94 -26.54
N GLY A 106 2.85 12.04 -26.96
CA GLY A 106 2.43 11.78 -28.33
C GLY A 106 2.37 10.28 -28.68
N ALA A 107 2.38 9.40 -27.67
CA ALA A 107 2.29 7.95 -27.86
C ALA A 107 0.88 7.43 -27.55
N VAL A 108 0.54 6.26 -28.09
CA VAL A 108 -0.74 5.59 -27.81
C VAL A 108 -0.58 4.68 -26.58
N PRO A 109 -1.34 4.89 -25.49
CA PRO A 109 -1.29 4.04 -24.31
C PRO A 109 -1.62 2.59 -24.67
N GLN A 110 -0.71 1.67 -24.33
CA GLN A 110 -0.96 0.24 -24.43
C GLN A 110 -1.54 -0.24 -23.10
N LEU A 111 -2.75 -0.80 -23.11
CA LEU A 111 -3.43 -1.22 -21.89
C LEU A 111 -2.54 -2.14 -21.03
N GLY A 112 -1.87 -3.12 -21.64
CA GLY A 112 -1.00 -4.06 -20.92
C GLY A 112 0.15 -3.37 -20.16
N SER A 113 0.87 -2.44 -20.80
CA SER A 113 2.00 -1.76 -20.16
C SER A 113 1.55 -0.82 -19.05
N VAL A 114 0.43 -0.11 -19.24
CA VAL A 114 -0.13 0.77 -18.22
C VAL A 114 -0.55 -0.02 -16.98
N TRP A 115 -1.19 -1.18 -17.16
CA TRP A 115 -1.56 -2.04 -16.04
C TRP A 115 -0.36 -2.61 -15.29
N GLN A 116 0.72 -2.97 -16.00
CA GLN A 116 1.96 -3.43 -15.36
C GLN A 116 2.60 -2.31 -14.53
N GLN A 117 2.67 -1.09 -15.07
CA GLN A 117 3.19 0.08 -14.35
C GLN A 117 2.39 0.36 -13.08
N VAL A 118 1.05 0.41 -13.19
CA VAL A 118 0.18 0.65 -12.03
C VAL A 118 0.29 -0.47 -11.00
N SER A 119 0.41 -1.74 -11.44
CA SER A 119 0.56 -2.86 -10.51
C SER A 119 1.84 -2.75 -9.69
N ARG A 120 2.97 -2.42 -10.33
CA ARG A 120 4.25 -2.19 -9.65
C ARG A 120 4.20 -0.99 -8.70
N GLN A 121 3.58 0.11 -9.12
CA GLN A 121 3.43 1.31 -8.30
C GLN A 121 2.57 1.05 -7.06
N GLU A 122 1.40 0.40 -7.22
CA GLU A 122 0.50 0.09 -6.11
C GLU A 122 1.10 -0.96 -5.16
N CYS A 123 1.81 -1.96 -5.68
CA CYS A 123 2.52 -2.93 -4.83
C CYS A 123 3.68 -2.28 -4.08
N GLY A 124 4.48 -1.43 -4.72
CA GLY A 124 5.55 -0.67 -4.05
C GLY A 124 5.00 0.20 -2.92
N ARG A 125 3.90 0.90 -3.17
CA ARG A 125 3.20 1.68 -2.13
C ARG A 125 2.65 0.80 -1.01
N ALA A 126 2.17 -0.41 -1.33
CA ALA A 126 1.73 -1.38 -0.34
C ALA A 126 2.88 -1.80 0.58
N VAL A 127 4.09 -2.01 0.03
CA VAL A 127 5.30 -2.31 0.81
C VAL A 127 5.65 -1.13 1.71
N GLU A 128 5.69 0.09 1.17
CA GLU A 128 6.02 1.29 1.94
C GLU A 128 5.06 1.51 3.12
N GLU A 129 3.75 1.39 2.87
CA GLU A 129 2.75 1.56 3.92
C GLU A 129 2.88 0.46 4.98
N ALA A 130 3.02 -0.80 4.58
CA ALA A 130 3.25 -1.90 5.51
C ALA A 130 4.51 -1.70 6.37
N LEU A 131 5.61 -1.24 5.76
CA LEU A 131 6.85 -0.94 6.48
C LEU A 131 6.74 0.26 7.41
N ARG A 132 5.87 1.23 7.11
CA ARG A 132 5.58 2.35 8.02
C ARG A 132 4.98 1.84 9.33
N HIS A 133 4.05 0.88 9.27
CA HIS A 133 3.47 0.25 10.47
C HIS A 133 4.54 -0.52 11.28
N VAL A 134 5.37 -1.32 10.61
CA VAL A 134 6.44 -2.10 11.27
C VAL A 134 7.50 -1.18 11.87
N SER A 135 7.88 -0.10 11.18
CA SER A 135 8.87 0.86 11.68
C SER A 135 8.38 1.61 12.91
N ALA A 136 7.09 1.99 12.94
CA ALA A 136 6.48 2.58 14.13
C ALA A 136 6.48 1.59 15.31
N ALA A 137 6.15 0.33 15.06
CA ALA A 137 6.21 -0.72 16.09
C ALA A 137 7.64 -0.94 16.62
N CYS A 138 8.65 -0.96 15.74
CA CYS A 138 10.04 -1.04 16.16
C CYS A 138 10.45 0.15 17.05
N LEU A 139 9.99 1.36 16.75
CA LEU A 139 10.27 2.55 17.55
C LEU A 139 9.60 2.47 18.94
N GLU A 140 8.35 2.01 19.00
CA GLU A 140 7.64 1.78 20.25
C GLU A 140 8.35 0.72 21.12
N ALA A 141 8.77 -0.40 20.50
CA ALA A 141 9.51 -1.44 21.19
C ALA A 141 10.90 -0.96 21.66
N ALA A 142 11.58 -0.12 20.86
CA ALA A 142 12.89 0.44 21.19
C ALA A 142 12.87 1.30 22.47
N ALA A 143 11.72 1.88 22.84
CA ALA A 143 11.59 2.66 24.06
C ALA A 143 11.63 1.82 25.34
N GLY A 144 11.37 0.51 25.24
CA GLY A 144 11.34 -0.42 26.38
C GLY A 144 12.63 -1.24 26.57
N LEU A 145 13.68 -0.99 25.79
CA LEU A 145 14.90 -1.80 25.83
C LEU A 145 15.71 -1.57 27.12
N PRO A 146 16.40 -2.60 27.65
CA PRO A 146 16.53 -3.94 27.09
C PRO A 146 15.34 -4.85 27.44
N ALA A 147 14.94 -5.66 26.47
CA ALA A 147 13.84 -6.62 26.58
C ALA A 147 14.32 -8.02 26.20
N ASP A 148 13.61 -9.07 26.62
CA ASP A 148 13.92 -10.42 26.15
C ASP A 148 13.41 -10.67 24.72
N ASP A 149 13.91 -11.74 24.10
CA ASP A 149 13.55 -12.07 22.72
C ASP A 149 12.06 -12.45 22.57
N GLU A 150 11.43 -13.02 23.61
CA GLU A 150 10.00 -13.37 23.59
C GLU A 150 9.13 -12.10 23.64
N GLU A 151 9.47 -11.14 24.50
CA GLU A 151 8.82 -9.83 24.62
C GLU A 151 8.87 -9.06 23.29
N ILE A 152 10.04 -9.03 22.63
CA ILE A 152 10.18 -8.39 21.31
C ILE A 152 9.30 -9.09 20.27
N ASN A 153 9.29 -10.43 20.25
CA ASN A 153 8.49 -11.18 19.28
C ASN A 153 6.99 -11.01 19.52
N ASP A 154 6.54 -11.03 20.78
CA ASP A 154 5.15 -10.87 21.16
C ASP A 154 4.62 -9.47 20.87
N ALA A 155 5.47 -8.44 21.05
CA ALA A 155 5.14 -7.07 20.65
C ALA A 155 5.05 -6.91 19.13
N MET A 156 5.97 -7.53 18.37
CA MET A 156 6.06 -7.35 16.93
C MET A 156 5.07 -8.20 16.13
N ARG A 157 4.74 -9.42 16.57
CA ARG A 157 3.84 -10.35 15.85
C ARG A 157 2.52 -9.70 15.40
N PRO A 158 1.70 -9.09 16.27
CA PRO A 158 0.43 -8.49 15.83
C PRO A 158 0.63 -7.34 14.84
N LYS A 159 1.76 -6.62 14.92
CA LYS A 159 2.09 -5.50 14.03
C LYS A 159 2.56 -5.97 12.66
N VAL A 160 3.27 -7.09 12.61
CA VAL A 160 3.63 -7.75 11.36
C VAL A 160 2.38 -8.30 10.67
N ASP A 161 1.46 -8.90 11.41
CA ASP A 161 0.18 -9.38 10.87
C ASP A 161 -0.65 -8.21 10.29
N GLU A 162 -0.74 -7.09 11.02
CA GLU A 162 -1.39 -5.86 10.53
C GLU A 162 -0.73 -5.33 9.23
N ALA A 163 0.61 -5.33 9.17
CA ALA A 163 1.34 -4.92 7.98
C ALA A 163 1.05 -5.80 6.76
N TRP A 164 0.86 -7.11 6.96
CA TRP A 164 0.45 -8.04 5.91
C TRP A 164 -0.97 -7.80 5.43
N GLU A 165 -1.90 -7.50 6.33
CA GLU A 165 -3.28 -7.12 5.97
C GLU A 165 -3.30 -5.81 5.17
N VAL A 166 -2.51 -4.82 5.56
CA VAL A 166 -2.35 -3.56 4.81
C VAL A 166 -1.79 -3.84 3.41
N PHE A 167 -0.73 -4.67 3.31
CA PHE A 167 -0.17 -5.06 2.02
C PHE A 167 -1.21 -5.75 1.14
N ALA A 168 -1.94 -6.74 1.69
CA ALA A 168 -3.00 -7.46 0.98
C ALA A 168 -4.15 -6.53 0.56
N ALA A 169 -4.46 -5.50 1.34
CA ALA A 169 -5.51 -4.52 1.06
C ALA A 169 -5.13 -3.48 0.00
N VAL A 170 -3.83 -3.22 -0.23
CA VAL A 170 -3.36 -2.27 -1.25
C VAL A 170 -2.83 -2.95 -2.51
N ALA A 171 -2.10 -4.06 -2.38
CA ALA A 171 -1.46 -4.75 -3.50
C ALA A 171 -2.46 -5.09 -4.62
N LEU A 172 -2.01 -4.86 -5.85
CA LEU A 172 -2.80 -5.03 -7.07
C LEU A 172 -1.86 -5.49 -8.20
N GLY A 173 -2.27 -6.50 -8.96
CA GLY A 173 -1.52 -6.95 -10.11
C GLY A 173 -1.75 -8.41 -10.44
N SER A 174 -0.91 -8.92 -11.33
CA SER A 174 -0.74 -10.35 -11.54
C SER A 174 0.05 -10.97 -10.39
N GLU A 175 -0.10 -12.29 -10.22
CA GLU A 175 0.50 -13.02 -9.09
C GLU A 175 2.02 -12.85 -9.02
N ASP A 176 2.70 -12.82 -10.17
CA ASP A 176 4.15 -12.62 -10.27
C ASP A 176 4.61 -11.30 -9.67
N VAL A 177 3.94 -10.18 -10.00
CA VAL A 177 4.29 -8.85 -9.48
C VAL A 177 4.01 -8.76 -7.98
N VAL A 178 2.90 -9.35 -7.53
CA VAL A 178 2.54 -9.35 -6.11
C VAL A 178 3.54 -10.19 -5.31
N GLN A 179 3.97 -11.36 -5.83
CA GLN A 179 4.95 -12.21 -5.15
C GLN A 179 6.35 -11.57 -5.10
N GLU A 180 6.78 -10.84 -6.14
CA GLU A 180 8.03 -10.05 -6.13
C GLU A 180 8.05 -9.08 -4.94
N HIS A 181 7.03 -8.22 -4.84
CA HIS A 181 6.94 -7.24 -3.76
C HIS A 181 6.62 -7.85 -2.39
N ARG A 182 5.99 -9.02 -2.35
CA ARG A 182 5.80 -9.79 -1.13
C ARG A 182 7.14 -10.24 -0.56
N ALA A 183 8.04 -10.75 -1.40
CA ALA A 183 9.38 -11.15 -0.98
C ALA A 183 10.18 -9.93 -0.47
N ASP A 184 10.08 -8.79 -1.16
CA ASP A 184 10.71 -7.54 -0.72
C ASP A 184 10.22 -7.08 0.66
N LEU A 185 8.90 -7.16 0.91
CA LEU A 185 8.31 -6.83 2.20
C LEU A 185 8.79 -7.79 3.29
N GLU A 186 8.78 -9.10 3.03
CA GLU A 186 9.24 -10.11 3.97
C GLU A 186 10.71 -9.88 4.38
N GLN A 187 11.58 -9.60 3.41
CA GLN A 187 12.99 -9.30 3.68
C GLN A 187 13.14 -8.00 4.48
N SER A 188 12.40 -6.95 4.11
CA SER A 188 12.45 -5.65 4.79
C SER A 188 11.96 -5.71 6.24
N ILE A 189 10.96 -6.55 6.53
CA ILE A 189 10.47 -6.81 7.89
C ILE A 189 11.56 -7.54 8.70
N LYS A 190 12.17 -8.59 8.13
CA LYS A 190 13.28 -9.31 8.78
C LYS A 190 14.43 -8.37 9.13
N ASP A 191 14.83 -7.52 8.19
CA ASP A 191 15.92 -6.55 8.40
C ASP A 191 15.56 -5.51 9.46
N SER A 192 14.29 -5.11 9.57
CA SER A 192 13.83 -4.17 10.59
C SER A 192 13.84 -4.78 11.99
N ILE A 193 13.39 -6.03 12.14
CA ILE A 193 13.44 -6.76 13.42
C ILE A 193 14.88 -7.08 13.82
N ALA A 194 15.73 -7.47 12.86
CA ALA A 194 17.15 -7.73 13.13
C ALA A 194 17.88 -6.47 13.64
N ARG A 195 17.55 -5.30 13.07
CA ARG A 195 18.07 -4.01 13.57
C ARG A 195 17.63 -3.73 15.01
N LEU A 196 16.36 -3.95 15.32
CA LEU A 196 15.84 -3.79 16.69
C LEU A 196 16.55 -4.72 17.68
N ARG A 197 16.77 -5.99 17.32
CA ARG A 197 17.50 -6.94 18.17
C ARG A 197 18.95 -6.53 18.41
N LYS A 198 19.63 -6.02 17.38
CA LYS A 198 21.00 -5.50 17.51
C LYS A 198 21.05 -4.27 18.43
N GLU A 199 20.04 -3.41 18.36
CA GLU A 199 19.91 -2.27 19.27
C GLU A 199 19.66 -2.73 20.71
N ASN A 200 18.77 -3.71 20.90
CA ASN A 200 18.52 -4.36 22.19
C ASN A 200 19.80 -4.90 22.83
N GLU A 201 20.59 -5.68 22.07
CA GLU A 201 21.87 -6.24 22.54
C GLU A 201 22.85 -5.14 22.97
N ALA A 202 22.93 -4.05 22.20
CA ALA A 202 23.80 -2.92 22.53
C ALA A 202 23.36 -2.20 23.81
N VAL A 203 22.05 -2.00 24.01
CA VAL A 203 21.50 -1.39 25.22
C VAL A 203 21.73 -2.31 26.43
N ALA A 204 21.42 -3.60 26.31
CA ALA A 204 21.63 -4.60 27.35
C ALA A 204 23.10 -4.67 27.78
N THR A 205 24.03 -4.72 26.81
CA THR A 205 25.48 -4.75 27.08
C THR A 205 25.91 -3.52 27.86
N ARG A 206 25.49 -2.31 27.44
CA ARG A 206 25.82 -1.07 28.13
C ARG A 206 25.30 -1.03 29.57
N GLN A 207 24.05 -1.48 29.79
CA GLN A 207 23.47 -1.51 31.12
C GLN A 207 24.16 -2.54 32.03
N ASN A 208 24.44 -3.74 31.50
CA ASN A 208 25.17 -4.78 32.23
C ASN A 208 26.58 -4.34 32.61
N GLU A 209 27.32 -3.72 31.69
CA GLU A 209 28.66 -3.18 31.96
C GLU A 209 28.62 -2.06 33.02
N ALA A 210 27.64 -1.16 32.95
CA ALA A 210 27.48 -0.10 33.93
C ALA A 210 27.16 -0.65 35.33
N TRP A 211 26.25 -1.62 35.39
CA TRP A 211 25.88 -2.30 36.63
C TRP A 211 27.06 -3.06 37.24
N LEU A 212 27.78 -3.87 36.46
CA LEU A 212 28.96 -4.60 36.92
C LEU A 212 30.05 -3.66 37.45
N ARG A 213 30.31 -2.55 36.75
CA ARG A 213 31.29 -1.54 37.21
C ARG A 213 30.88 -0.94 38.55
N GLN A 214 29.61 -0.61 38.73
CA GLN A 214 29.09 -0.06 39.97
C GLN A 214 29.23 -1.07 41.12
N GLU A 215 28.82 -2.31 40.91
CA GLU A 215 28.83 -3.34 41.93
C GLU A 215 30.26 -3.72 42.34
N CYS A 216 31.16 -3.90 41.35
CA CYS A 216 32.58 -4.12 41.61
C CYS A 216 33.21 -2.96 42.36
N GLN A 217 32.89 -1.71 41.99
CA GLN A 217 33.43 -0.55 42.70
C GLN A 217 32.94 -0.50 44.15
N SER A 218 31.66 -0.78 44.40
CA SER A 218 31.12 -0.86 45.77
C SER A 218 31.81 -1.93 46.59
N LEU A 219 32.01 -3.12 46.01
CA LEU A 219 32.68 -4.23 46.69
C LEU A 219 34.15 -3.88 47.00
N ILE A 220 34.86 -3.26 46.06
CA ILE A 220 36.23 -2.78 46.26
C ILE A 220 36.27 -1.74 47.38
N ASP A 221 35.37 -0.75 47.36
CA ASP A 221 35.33 0.29 48.39
C ASP A 221 35.01 -0.28 49.78
N ASP A 222 34.12 -1.28 49.88
CA ASP A 222 33.80 -1.97 51.12
C ASP A 222 34.96 -2.82 51.66
N LEU A 223 35.64 -3.57 50.80
CA LEU A 223 36.84 -4.35 51.17
C LEU A 223 37.98 -3.43 51.62
N LEU A 224 38.21 -2.33 50.90
CA LEU A 224 39.27 -1.39 51.25
C LEU A 224 38.95 -0.57 52.50
N LYS A 225 37.67 -0.44 52.90
CA LYS A 225 37.23 0.40 54.02
C LYS A 225 37.90 0.08 55.36
N GLU A 226 38.18 -1.20 55.62
CA GLU A 226 38.84 -1.64 56.86
C GLU A 226 40.36 -1.36 56.85
N HIS A 227 40.98 -1.42 55.68
CA HIS A 227 42.42 -1.30 55.50
C HIS A 227 42.89 0.13 55.20
N ARG A 228 42.01 0.96 54.64
CA ARG A 228 42.27 2.37 54.27
C ARG A 228 42.80 3.23 55.42
N PRO A 229 42.23 3.19 56.65
CA PRO A 229 42.73 4.01 57.76
C PRO A 229 44.10 3.53 58.27
N ARG A 230 44.42 2.24 58.14
CA ARG A 230 45.71 1.65 58.55
C ARG A 230 46.82 2.00 57.56
N PHE A 231 46.49 2.02 56.27
CA PHE A 231 47.37 2.49 55.20
C PHE A 231 47.62 4.00 55.28
N ASP A 232 46.56 4.81 55.45
CA ASP A 232 46.66 6.28 55.53
C ASP A 232 47.42 6.78 56.77
N ALA A 233 47.54 5.95 57.81
CA ALA A 233 48.31 6.24 59.02
C ALA A 233 49.80 5.83 58.92
N GLU A 234 50.27 5.36 57.76
CA GLU A 234 51.63 4.83 57.50
C GLU A 234 52.01 3.62 58.37
N ILE A 235 51.03 2.90 58.93
CA ILE A 235 51.26 1.75 59.84
C ILE A 235 51.43 0.43 59.05
N MET A 236 51.16 0.45 57.74
CA MET A 236 51.15 -0.73 56.86
C MET A 236 51.77 -0.36 55.52
N THR A 237 52.73 -1.14 55.05
CA THR A 237 53.41 -0.92 53.76
C THR A 237 52.65 -1.58 52.61
N VAL A 238 52.87 -1.12 51.36
CA VAL A 238 52.20 -1.67 50.16
C VAL A 238 52.35 -3.20 50.07
N GLY A 239 53.50 -3.75 50.47
CA GLY A 239 53.75 -5.19 50.48
C GLY A 239 52.99 -5.97 51.55
N GLU A 240 52.65 -5.35 52.69
CA GLU A 240 51.85 -5.99 53.74
C GLU A 240 50.34 -5.96 53.43
N CYS A 241 49.89 -5.10 52.50
CA CYS A 241 48.53 -5.15 51.96
C CYS A 241 48.33 -6.32 50.99
N ASP A 242 49.35 -6.64 50.18
CA ASP A 242 49.27 -7.69 49.15
C ASP A 242 49.32 -9.11 49.75
N GLU A 243 49.84 -9.29 50.98
CA GLU A 243 49.96 -10.59 51.66
C GLU A 243 48.70 -11.03 52.44
N VAL A 244 47.69 -10.16 52.60
CA VAL A 244 46.46 -10.48 53.35
C VAL A 244 45.46 -11.32 52.53
N ASP A 245 45.64 -11.38 51.21
CA ASP A 245 44.77 -12.13 50.29
C ASP A 245 45.01 -13.66 50.28
N GLU A 246 45.93 -14.20 51.09
CA GLU A 246 46.22 -15.64 51.19
C GLU A 246 45.66 -16.36 52.44
N GLN A 247 44.78 -15.74 53.24
CA GLN A 247 44.07 -16.41 54.37
C GLN A 247 42.55 -16.50 54.18
#